data_AF-A0A662I1K9-F1
#
_entry.id   AF-A0A662I1K9-F1
#
_cell.length_a   1.000
_cell.length_b   1.000
_cell.length_c   1.000
_cell.angle_alpha   90.00
_cell.angle_beta   90.00
_cell.angle_gamma   90.00
#
_symmetry.space_group_name_H-M   'P 1'
#
loop_
_entity.id
_entity.type
_entity.pdbx_description
1 polymer ?
#
loop_
_entity_poly.entity_id
_entity_poly.type
_entity_poly.pdbx_seq_one_letter_code
_entity_poly.pdbx_strand_id
1 'polypeptide(L)'
;MSFSRFLELQVEEVVKKRKKARAIASAAIGLAVYIIIVVLAILLSPFISFYERVLTLVLGAMAGALTSVAYYMLETYPTFPESFMVYGEVVGDTSQLIGVDVPITAEMMRNGAIEISDFAKRHRVDKSVVVSRIIELEKAGILKVNRIEAT
;
A
#
# COMPACT_ATOMS: atom_id res chain seq x y z
N MET A 1 -4.00 -21.41 -12.45
CA MET A 1 -3.02 -20.78 -11.53
C MET A 1 -3.83 -20.31 -10.33
N SER A 2 -3.53 -20.69 -9.08
CA SER A 2 -4.43 -20.34 -7.96
C SER A 2 -4.44 -18.83 -7.73
N PHE A 3 -5.60 -18.27 -7.37
CA PHE A 3 -5.83 -16.87 -7.04
C PHE A 3 -4.80 -16.33 -6.04
N SER A 4 -4.44 -17.15 -5.07
CA SER A 4 -3.41 -16.86 -4.08
C SER A 4 -2.05 -16.56 -4.72
N ARG A 5 -1.61 -17.34 -5.72
CA ARG A 5 -0.32 -17.12 -6.41
C ARG A 5 -0.34 -15.89 -7.32
N PHE A 6 -1.47 -15.58 -7.94
CA PHE A 6 -1.60 -14.40 -8.79
C PHE A 6 -1.59 -13.11 -7.95
N LEU A 7 -2.31 -13.11 -6.82
CA LEU A 7 -2.22 -12.01 -5.84
C LEU A 7 -0.81 -11.90 -5.27
N GLU A 8 -0.14 -13.02 -4.96
CA GLU A 8 1.26 -13.01 -4.53
C GLU A 8 2.17 -12.34 -5.56
N LEU A 9 2.06 -12.73 -6.84
CA LEU A 9 2.90 -12.20 -7.91
C LEU A 9 2.61 -10.73 -8.21
N GLN A 10 1.34 -10.31 -8.28
CA GLN A 10 0.99 -8.92 -8.51
C GLN A 10 1.33 -8.04 -7.30
N VAL A 11 1.06 -8.51 -6.09
CA VAL A 11 1.47 -7.82 -4.86
C VAL A 11 3.00 -7.71 -4.82
N GLU A 12 3.74 -8.75 -5.18
CA GLU A 12 5.20 -8.72 -5.18
C GLU A 12 5.77 -7.72 -6.20
N GLU A 13 5.24 -7.67 -7.42
CA GLU A 13 5.68 -6.71 -8.45
C GLU A 13 5.31 -5.26 -8.10
N VAL A 14 4.10 -5.02 -7.61
CA VAL A 14 3.65 -3.69 -7.15
C VAL A 14 4.47 -3.24 -5.95
N VAL A 15 4.72 -4.15 -4.99
CA VAL A 15 5.58 -3.88 -3.82
C VAL A 15 7.01 -3.60 -4.26
N LYS A 16 7.58 -4.33 -5.23
CA LYS A 16 8.96 -4.08 -5.72
C LYS A 16 9.09 -2.73 -6.43
N LYS A 17 8.20 -2.42 -7.38
CA LYS A 17 8.24 -1.13 -8.12
C LYS A 17 7.99 0.05 -7.18
N ARG A 18 7.06 -0.07 -6.22
CA ARG A 18 6.75 1.02 -5.28
C ARG A 18 7.74 1.11 -4.12
N LYS A 19 8.41 0.04 -3.70
CA LYS A 19 9.57 0.11 -2.78
C LYS A 19 10.70 0.96 -3.38
N LYS A 20 10.95 0.83 -4.68
CA LYS A 20 11.92 1.68 -5.40
C LYS A 20 11.45 3.13 -5.43
N ALA A 21 10.20 3.40 -5.80
CA ALA A 21 9.65 4.76 -5.79
C ALA A 21 9.67 5.40 -4.37
N ARG A 22 9.34 4.63 -3.32
CA ARG A 22 9.41 5.03 -1.91
C ARG A 22 10.82 5.38 -1.47
N ALA A 23 11.80 4.57 -1.84
CA ALA A 23 13.20 4.86 -1.55
C ALA A 23 13.66 6.17 -2.22
N ILE A 24 13.19 6.44 -3.45
CA ILE A 24 13.49 7.68 -4.17
C ILE A 24 12.82 8.89 -3.49
N ALA A 25 11.53 8.79 -3.15
CA ALA A 25 10.79 9.89 -2.53
C ALA A 25 11.31 10.24 -1.12
N SER A 26 11.56 9.22 -0.28
CA SER A 26 12.16 9.41 1.04
C SER A 26 13.55 10.04 0.96
N ALA A 27 14.40 9.55 0.05
CA ALA A 27 15.71 10.15 -0.20
C ALA A 27 15.60 11.61 -0.68
N ALA A 28 14.66 11.93 -1.57
CA ALA A 28 14.44 13.28 -2.06
C ALA A 28 14.06 14.26 -0.92
N ILE A 29 13.20 13.84 0.00
CA ILE A 29 12.79 14.65 1.15
C ILE A 29 13.95 14.86 2.11
N GLY A 30 14.68 13.80 2.45
CA GLY A 30 15.87 13.93 3.30
C GLY A 30 16.93 14.84 2.71
N LEU A 31 17.13 14.75 1.39
CA LEU A 31 18.06 15.60 0.65
C LEU A 31 17.60 17.05 0.59
N ALA A 32 16.30 17.31 0.44
CA ALA A 32 15.72 18.64 0.50
C ALA A 32 15.95 19.31 1.87
N VAL A 33 15.71 18.57 2.97
CA VAL A 33 16.00 19.06 4.33
C VAL A 33 17.47 19.42 4.48
N TYR A 34 18.37 18.55 4.01
CA TYR A 34 19.80 18.83 4.07
C TYR A 34 20.19 20.08 3.26
N ILE A 35 19.68 20.22 2.03
CA ILE A 35 19.95 21.40 1.18
C ILE A 35 19.50 22.69 1.87
N ILE A 36 18.32 22.70 2.49
CA ILE A 36 17.83 23.87 3.24
C ILE A 36 18.81 24.25 4.35
N ILE A 37 19.33 23.26 5.08
CA ILE A 37 20.29 23.50 6.17
C ILE A 37 21.64 23.98 5.63
N VAL A 38 22.11 23.45 4.49
CA VAL A 38 23.31 23.95 3.81
C VAL A 38 23.13 25.41 3.39
N VAL A 39 22.00 25.76 2.79
CA VAL A 39 21.69 27.13 2.39
C VAL A 39 21.66 28.06 3.61
N LEU A 40 21.02 27.63 4.71
CA LEU A 40 21.01 28.39 5.96
C LEU A 40 22.42 28.58 6.53
N ALA A 41 23.26 27.54 6.52
CA ALA A 41 24.65 27.63 6.99
C ALA A 41 25.49 28.61 6.15
N ILE A 42 25.23 28.70 4.84
CA ILE A 42 25.88 29.67 3.95
C ILE A 42 25.37 31.09 4.23
N LEU A 43 24.07 31.28 4.37
CA LEU A 43 23.48 32.60 4.65
C LEU A 43 23.90 33.15 6.01
N LEU A 44 23.97 32.30 7.03
CA LEU A 44 24.41 32.66 8.36
C LEU A 44 25.93 32.72 8.49
N SER A 45 26.67 32.28 7.47
CA SER A 45 28.12 32.22 7.50
C SER A 45 28.79 33.48 8.08
N PRO A 46 28.40 34.72 7.75
CA PRO A 46 29.07 35.91 8.30
C PRO A 46 28.93 36.08 9.82
N PHE A 47 27.94 35.40 10.43
CA PHE A 47 27.55 35.54 11.83
C PHE A 47 27.99 34.36 12.71
N ILE A 48 28.33 33.21 12.12
CA ILE A 48 28.72 31.99 12.84
C ILE A 48 30.15 31.56 12.51
N SER A 49 30.83 31.08 13.54
CA SER A 49 32.21 30.61 13.46
C SER A 49 32.33 29.34 12.60
N PHE A 50 33.54 29.05 12.10
CA PHE A 50 33.77 27.87 11.27
C PHE A 50 33.38 26.56 11.97
N TYR A 51 33.68 26.44 13.27
CA TYR A 51 33.34 25.26 14.06
C TYR A 51 31.81 25.04 14.15
N GLU A 52 31.04 26.11 14.39
CA GLU A 52 29.58 26.05 14.44
C GLU A 52 28.95 25.71 13.09
N ARG A 53 29.54 26.18 11.98
CA ARG A 53 29.10 25.78 10.62
C ARG A 53 29.29 24.29 10.39
N VAL A 54 30.43 23.73 10.79
CA VAL A 54 30.69 22.28 10.65
C VAL A 54 29.69 21.48 11.48
N LEU A 55 29.44 21.86 12.74
CA LEU A 55 28.42 21.22 13.57
C LEU A 55 27.01 21.33 12.96
N THR A 56 26.66 22.48 12.41
CA THR A 56 25.35 22.69 11.76
C THR A 56 25.17 21.78 10.55
N LEU A 57 26.22 21.60 9.75
CA LEU A 57 26.19 20.68 8.59
C LEU A 57 26.05 19.22 9.04
N VAL A 58 26.75 18.81 10.11
CA VAL A 58 26.62 17.46 10.67
C VAL A 58 25.21 17.21 11.21
N LEU A 59 24.67 18.15 11.99
CA LEU A 59 23.31 18.09 12.50
C LEU A 59 22.28 18.08 11.35
N GLY A 60 22.53 18.86 10.30
CA GLY A 60 21.69 18.88 9.12
C GLY A 60 21.68 17.57 8.35
N ALA A 61 22.84 16.93 8.20
CA ALA A 61 22.94 15.62 7.58
C ALA A 61 22.16 14.56 8.39
N MET A 62 22.27 14.59 9.71
CA MET A 62 21.50 13.72 10.61
C MET A 62 20.00 14.00 10.50
N ALA A 63 19.58 15.27 10.48
CA ALA A 63 18.18 15.65 10.34
C ALA A 63 17.58 15.20 9.00
N GLY A 64 18.33 15.36 7.90
CA GLY A 64 17.93 14.86 6.59
C GLY A 64 17.79 13.33 6.56
N ALA A 65 18.75 12.61 7.14
CA ALA A 65 18.70 11.15 7.24
C ALA A 65 17.50 10.66 8.06
N LEU A 66 17.27 11.25 9.24
CA LEU A 66 16.13 10.92 10.10
C LEU A 66 14.79 11.23 9.43
N THR A 67 14.70 12.35 8.71
CA THR A 67 13.47 12.72 7.98
C THR A 67 13.19 11.75 6.83
N SER A 68 14.23 11.33 6.10
CA SER A 68 14.11 10.29 5.06
C SER A 68 13.59 8.98 5.65
N VAL A 69 14.16 8.54 6.78
CA VAL A 69 13.71 7.31 7.47
C VAL A 69 12.30 7.44 8.01
N ALA A 70 11.96 8.58 8.62
CA ALA A 70 10.62 8.84 9.14
C ALA A 70 9.58 8.85 8.00
N TYR A 71 9.88 9.51 6.89
CA TYR A 71 9.00 9.54 5.73
C TYR A 71 8.89 8.17 5.05
N TYR A 72 10.00 7.43 4.97
CA TYR A 72 9.97 6.04 4.58
C TYR A 72 8.99 5.29 5.48
N MET A 73 9.07 5.40 6.80
CA MET A 73 8.22 4.67 7.76
C MET A 73 6.74 5.11 7.81
N LEU A 74 6.43 6.40 7.58
CA LEU A 74 5.09 6.99 7.75
C LEU A 74 4.09 6.64 6.63
N GLU A 75 4.54 6.43 5.39
CA GLU A 75 3.64 6.00 4.31
C GLU A 75 3.19 4.56 4.54
N THR A 76 2.03 4.49 5.19
CA THR A 76 1.34 3.32 5.71
C THR A 76 0.88 2.42 4.56
N TYR A 77 0.98 1.11 4.81
CA TYR A 77 0.52 -0.08 4.05
C TYR A 77 0.00 0.06 2.60
N PRO A 78 0.36 -0.90 1.72
CA PRO A 78 0.06 -0.85 0.29
C PRO A 78 -1.41 -0.56 -0.01
N THR A 79 -1.66 0.53 -0.73
CA THR A 79 -2.91 0.74 -1.46
C THR A 79 -2.98 -0.30 -2.58
N PHE A 80 -3.91 -1.25 -2.46
CA PHE A 80 -4.25 -2.20 -3.52
C PHE A 80 -4.62 -1.44 -4.81
N PRO A 81 -4.35 -1.99 -6.02
CA PRO A 81 -4.68 -1.35 -7.29
C PRO A 81 -6.12 -0.82 -7.31
N GLU A 82 -6.31 0.32 -7.99
CA GLU A 82 -7.49 1.17 -7.86
C GLU A 82 -8.80 0.50 -8.28
N SER A 83 -8.76 -0.53 -9.11
CA SER A 83 -9.89 -1.38 -9.50
C SER A 83 -9.38 -2.71 -10.06
N PHE A 84 -9.92 -3.82 -9.59
CA PHE A 84 -9.78 -5.10 -10.26
C PHE A 84 -11.05 -5.91 -10.04
N MET A 85 -11.43 -6.66 -11.07
CA MET A 85 -12.57 -7.57 -11.03
C MET A 85 -12.12 -8.98 -10.67
N VAL A 86 -12.79 -9.57 -9.70
CA VAL A 86 -12.63 -10.96 -9.29
C VAL A 86 -13.81 -11.76 -9.82
N TYR A 87 -13.56 -12.70 -10.73
CA TYR A 87 -14.55 -13.60 -11.29
C TYR A 87 -14.52 -14.94 -10.58
N GLY A 88 -15.68 -15.43 -10.17
CA GLY A 88 -15.77 -16.69 -9.44
C GLY A 88 -17.19 -17.23 -9.34
N GLU A 89 -17.29 -18.37 -8.70
CA GLU A 89 -18.54 -19.08 -8.44
C GLU A 89 -18.60 -19.52 -6.98
N VAL A 90 -19.79 -19.52 -6.40
CA VAL A 90 -20.02 -20.05 -5.06
C VAL A 90 -20.30 -21.54 -5.18
N VAL A 91 -19.47 -22.36 -4.53
CA VAL A 91 -19.46 -23.82 -4.67
C VAL A 91 -19.73 -24.56 -3.37
N GLY A 92 -19.63 -23.90 -2.22
CA GLY A 92 -19.84 -24.49 -0.90
C GLY A 92 -21.05 -23.93 -0.16
N ASP A 93 -21.24 -24.41 1.07
CA ASP A 93 -22.35 -24.00 1.93
C ASP A 93 -22.16 -22.55 2.43
N THR A 94 -23.18 -21.72 2.23
CA THR A 94 -23.22 -20.31 2.62
C THR A 94 -24.03 -20.04 3.88
N SER A 95 -24.62 -21.08 4.49
CA SER A 95 -25.54 -20.97 5.63
C SER A 95 -24.92 -20.36 6.89
N GLN A 96 -23.60 -20.49 7.07
CA GLN A 96 -22.88 -20.00 8.26
C GLN A 96 -22.12 -18.68 8.03
N LEU A 97 -22.31 -18.03 6.88
CA LEU A 97 -21.61 -16.78 6.57
C LEU A 97 -22.13 -15.62 7.41
N ILE A 98 -21.21 -14.76 7.85
CA ILE A 98 -21.53 -13.60 8.69
C ILE A 98 -20.79 -12.35 8.20
N GLY A 99 -21.34 -11.19 8.53
CA GLY A 99 -20.72 -9.91 8.23
C GLY A 99 -20.52 -9.67 6.73
N VAL A 100 -19.27 -9.39 6.34
CA VAL A 100 -18.89 -9.01 4.96
C VAL A 100 -18.97 -10.19 3.99
N ASP A 101 -18.98 -11.43 4.47
CA ASP A 101 -19.03 -12.62 3.60
C ASP A 101 -20.35 -12.76 2.87
N VAL A 102 -21.46 -12.49 3.57
CA VAL A 102 -22.82 -12.61 3.01
C VAL A 102 -22.98 -11.74 1.75
N PRO A 103 -22.65 -10.43 1.77
CA PRO A 103 -22.73 -9.63 0.55
C PRO A 103 -21.70 -10.04 -0.50
N ILE A 104 -20.49 -10.50 -0.13
CA ILE A 104 -19.50 -11.02 -1.09
C ILE A 104 -20.08 -12.22 -1.85
N THR A 105 -20.56 -13.24 -1.14
CA THR A 105 -21.09 -14.45 -1.80
C THR A 105 -22.38 -14.16 -2.55
N ALA A 106 -23.25 -13.29 -2.03
CA ALA A 106 -24.49 -12.91 -2.72
C ALA A 106 -24.22 -12.16 -4.03
N GLU A 107 -23.20 -11.31 -4.06
CA GLU A 107 -22.80 -10.62 -5.30
C GLU A 107 -22.10 -11.57 -6.27
N MET A 108 -21.24 -12.46 -5.78
CA MET A 108 -20.62 -13.49 -6.61
C MET A 108 -21.67 -14.44 -7.22
N MET A 109 -22.71 -14.83 -6.47
CA MET A 109 -23.81 -15.66 -6.98
C MET A 109 -24.65 -14.96 -8.05
N ARG A 110 -24.86 -13.64 -7.91
CA ARG A 110 -25.70 -12.88 -8.84
C ARG A 110 -24.98 -12.52 -10.13
N ASN A 111 -23.73 -12.06 -10.02
CA ASN A 111 -23.02 -11.44 -11.13
C ASN A 111 -21.86 -12.30 -11.64
N GLY A 112 -21.44 -13.34 -10.91
CA GLY A 112 -20.24 -14.13 -11.22
C GLY A 112 -18.92 -13.34 -11.14
N ALA A 113 -18.99 -12.08 -10.74
CA ALA A 113 -17.88 -11.15 -10.68
C ALA A 113 -18.11 -10.09 -9.60
N ILE A 114 -17.03 -9.64 -8.97
CA ILE A 114 -17.02 -8.55 -8.00
C ILE A 114 -15.90 -7.58 -8.37
N GLU A 115 -16.26 -6.33 -8.61
CA GLU A 115 -15.30 -5.23 -8.63
C GLU A 115 -15.01 -4.79 -7.19
N ILE A 116 -13.77 -5.02 -6.73
CA ILE A 116 -13.40 -4.86 -5.32
C ILE A 116 -13.57 -3.41 -4.83
N SER A 117 -13.30 -2.43 -5.69
CA SER A 117 -13.38 -1.02 -5.34
C SER A 117 -14.81 -0.54 -5.16
N ASP A 118 -15.69 -0.91 -6.07
CA ASP A 118 -17.10 -0.58 -6.02
C ASP A 118 -17.82 -1.34 -4.90
N PHE A 119 -17.42 -2.59 -4.66
CA PHE A 119 -17.90 -3.36 -3.51
C PHE A 119 -17.51 -2.70 -2.19
N ALA A 120 -16.22 -2.40 -2.00
CA ALA A 120 -15.69 -1.75 -0.80
C ALA A 120 -16.40 -0.41 -0.52
N LYS A 121 -16.61 0.40 -1.56
CA LYS A 121 -17.30 1.69 -1.45
C LYS A 121 -18.78 1.54 -1.08
N ARG A 122 -19.50 0.61 -1.71
CA ARG A 122 -20.93 0.36 -1.43
C ARG A 122 -21.16 -0.16 -0.01
N HIS A 123 -20.28 -1.02 0.47
CA HIS A 123 -20.41 -1.64 1.79
C HIS A 123 -19.65 -0.91 2.90
N ARG A 124 -18.94 0.19 2.60
CA ARG A 124 -18.11 0.96 3.54
C ARG A 124 -17.10 0.08 4.30
N VAL A 125 -16.45 -0.82 3.57
CA VAL A 125 -15.43 -1.74 4.11
C VAL A 125 -14.11 -1.48 3.37
N ASP A 126 -12.98 -1.64 4.07
CA ASP A 126 -11.67 -1.54 3.42
C ASP A 126 -11.47 -2.61 2.35
N LYS A 127 -10.87 -2.22 1.21
CA LYS A 127 -10.55 -3.13 0.10
C LYS A 127 -9.71 -4.33 0.56
N SER A 128 -8.79 -4.11 1.49
CA SER A 128 -7.94 -5.16 2.08
C SER A 128 -8.76 -6.23 2.80
N VAL A 129 -9.80 -5.83 3.52
CA VAL A 129 -10.71 -6.74 4.24
C VAL A 129 -11.51 -7.56 3.24
N VAL A 130 -12.05 -6.94 2.19
CA VAL A 130 -12.79 -7.64 1.12
C VAL A 130 -11.92 -8.72 0.47
N VAL A 131 -10.68 -8.38 0.10
CA VAL A 131 -9.73 -9.33 -0.48
C VAL A 131 -9.40 -10.45 0.50
N SER A 132 -9.13 -10.13 1.77
CA SER A 132 -8.84 -11.12 2.80
C SER A 132 -9.99 -12.12 2.97
N ARG A 133 -11.23 -11.64 3.00
CA ARG A 133 -12.41 -12.50 3.11
C ARG A 133 -12.62 -13.37 1.87
N ILE A 134 -12.40 -12.85 0.66
CA ILE A 134 -12.46 -13.67 -0.56
C ILE A 134 -11.42 -14.81 -0.51
N ILE A 135 -10.19 -14.55 -0.03
CA ILE A 135 -9.17 -15.58 0.15
C ILE A 135 -9.61 -16.62 1.18
N GLU A 136 -10.19 -16.19 2.30
CA GLU A 136 -10.67 -17.10 3.35
C GLU A 136 -11.84 -17.96 2.88
N LEU A 137 -12.78 -17.39 2.11
CA LEU A 137 -13.89 -18.12 1.49
C LEU A 137 -13.41 -19.13 0.44
N GLU A 138 -12.36 -18.79 -0.31
CA GLU A 138 -11.73 -19.73 -1.24
C GLU A 138 -11.04 -20.88 -0.51
N LYS A 139 -10.29 -20.59 0.55
CA LYS A 139 -9.65 -21.61 1.40
C LYS A 139 -10.66 -22.52 2.10
N ALA A 140 -11.80 -21.96 2.50
CA ALA A 140 -12.90 -22.71 3.09
C ALA A 140 -13.67 -23.56 2.06
N GLY A 141 -13.36 -23.45 0.77
CA GLY A 141 -14.06 -24.17 -0.30
C GLY A 141 -15.48 -23.66 -0.54
N ILE A 142 -15.82 -22.46 -0.06
CA ILE A 142 -17.13 -21.84 -0.25
C ILE A 142 -17.19 -21.13 -1.60
N LEU A 143 -16.08 -20.51 -2.00
CA LEU A 143 -15.95 -19.75 -3.23
C LEU A 143 -14.82 -20.33 -4.08
N LYS A 144 -14.99 -20.35 -5.40
CA LYS A 144 -13.95 -20.74 -6.34
C LYS A 144 -13.68 -19.58 -7.29
N VAL A 145 -12.46 -19.05 -7.20
CA VAL A 145 -12.07 -17.93 -8.05
C VAL A 145 -11.53 -18.46 -9.38
N ASN A 146 -12.15 -18.03 -10.47
CA ASN A 146 -11.84 -18.50 -11.82
C ASN A 146 -10.83 -17.59 -12.52
N ARG A 147 -10.99 -16.26 -12.40
CA ARG A 147 -10.15 -15.28 -13.10
C ARG A 147 -10.11 -13.95 -12.33
N ILE A 148 -9.03 -13.20 -12.50
CA ILE A 148 -8.94 -11.80 -12.09
C ILE A 148 -8.58 -10.96 -13.31
N GLU A 149 -9.25 -9.84 -13.49
CA GLU A 149 -8.90 -8.84 -14.49
C GLU A 149 -8.61 -7.50 -13.80
N ALA A 150 -7.48 -6.89 -14.13
CA ALA A 150 -7.21 -5.50 -13.75
C ALA A 150 -8.01 -4.61 -14.70
N THR A 151 -8.86 -3.75 -14.15
CA THR A 151 -9.65 -2.78 -14.92
C THR A 151 -8.85 -1.51 -15.12
#